data_AF-A0A1D4PY41-F1
#
_entry.id   AF-A0A1D4PY41-F1
#
_cell.length_a   1.000
_cell.length_b   1.000
_cell.length_c   1.000
_cell.angle_alpha   90.00
_cell.angle_beta   90.00
_cell.angle_gamma   90.00
#
_symmetry.space_group_name_H-M   'P 1'
#
loop_
_entity.id
_entity.type
_entity.pdbx_description
1 polymer ?
#
loop_
_entity_poly.entity_id
_entity_poly.type
_entity_poly.pdbx_seq_one_letter_code
_entity_poly.pdbx_strand_id
1 'polypeptide(L)'
;MNPEQLWETTMNPETRTLIRVQVEDEVRSSKRVTTLMGDKVQPRREWIEKHVEFGMQEDQSILDNSEVQVLENDQFDEEEI
;
A
#
# COMPACT_ATOMS: atom_id res chain seq x y z
N MET A 1 16.36 -0.16 -19.24
CA MET A 1 17.32 -0.94 -18.45
C MET A 1 17.88 -2.03 -19.35
N ASN A 2 19.19 -2.22 -19.34
CA ASN A 2 19.82 -3.29 -20.10
C ASN A 2 19.70 -4.64 -19.35
N PRO A 3 19.76 -5.79 -20.03
CA PRO A 3 19.63 -7.11 -19.39
C PRO A 3 20.62 -7.35 -18.23
N GLU A 4 21.86 -6.90 -18.38
CA GLU A 4 22.90 -7.00 -17.34
C GLU A 4 22.54 -6.18 -16.08
N GLN A 5 22.04 -4.96 -16.27
CA GLN A 5 21.62 -4.09 -15.17
C GLN A 5 20.42 -4.67 -14.41
N LEU A 6 19.45 -5.29 -15.10
CA LEU A 6 18.32 -5.94 -14.44
C LEU A 6 18.77 -7.11 -13.58
N TRP A 7 19.72 -7.90 -14.08
CA TRP A 7 20.28 -9.02 -13.35
C TRP A 7 20.96 -8.56 -12.06
N GLU A 8 21.84 -7.56 -12.15
CA GLU A 8 22.60 -7.04 -11.02
C GLU A 8 21.72 -6.35 -9.96
N THR A 9 20.67 -5.66 -10.37
CA THR A 9 19.87 -4.81 -9.47
C THR A 9 18.61 -5.47 -8.93
N THR A 10 17.95 -6.34 -9.70
CA THR A 10 16.62 -6.87 -9.33
C THR A 10 16.50 -8.38 -9.33
N MET A 11 17.33 -9.12 -10.09
CA MET A 11 17.13 -10.56 -10.28
C MET A 11 18.12 -11.45 -9.52
N ASN A 12 19.37 -11.01 -9.31
CA ASN A 12 20.39 -11.80 -8.62
C ASN A 12 19.96 -12.10 -7.17
N PRO A 13 19.82 -13.39 -6.77
CA PRO A 13 19.40 -13.77 -5.42
C PRO A 13 20.25 -13.20 -4.29
N GLU A 14 21.52 -12.89 -4.53
CA GLU A 14 22.45 -12.38 -3.52
C GLU A 14 22.32 -10.86 -3.31
N THR A 15 21.93 -10.10 -4.34
CA THR A 15 21.85 -8.63 -4.29
C THR A 15 20.43 -8.07 -4.36
N ARG A 16 19.43 -8.90 -4.69
CA ARG A 16 18.04 -8.46 -4.83
C ARG A 16 17.36 -8.24 -3.46
N THR A 17 16.55 -7.19 -3.39
CA THR A 17 15.66 -6.93 -2.25
C THR A 17 14.24 -7.37 -2.60
N LEU A 18 13.71 -8.35 -1.87
CA LEU A 18 12.34 -8.84 -2.05
C LEU A 18 11.47 -8.49 -0.84
N ILE A 19 10.24 -8.06 -1.11
CA ILE A 19 9.21 -7.89 -0.08
C ILE A 19 8.31 -9.12 -0.11
N ARG A 20 8.18 -9.80 1.03
CA ARG A 20 7.26 -10.92 1.19
C ARG A 20 5.94 -10.41 1.74
N VAL A 21 4.93 -10.33 0.88
CA VAL A 21 3.57 -9.96 1.28
C VAL A 21 2.94 -11.09 2.10
N GLN A 22 2.38 -10.76 3.25
CA GLN A 22 1.62 -11.67 4.11
C GLN A 22 0.23 -11.08 4.36
N VAL A 23 -0.77 -11.95 4.54
CA VAL A 23 -2.14 -11.54 4.86
C VAL A 23 -2.37 -11.85 6.33
N GLU A 24 -2.44 -10.82 7.15
CA GLU A 24 -2.67 -10.96 8.60
C GLU A 24 -4.16 -11.09 8.94
N ASP A 25 -5.02 -10.33 8.25
CA ASP A 25 -6.47 -10.33 8.41
C ASP A 25 -7.15 -10.38 7.03
N GLU A 26 -7.89 -11.45 6.77
CA GLU A 26 -8.58 -11.70 5.50
C GLU A 26 -9.74 -10.72 5.27
N VAL A 27 -10.54 -10.44 6.31
CA VAL A 27 -11.74 -9.59 6.21
C VAL A 27 -11.30 -8.16 5.93
N ARG A 28 -10.30 -7.68 6.67
CA ARG A 28 -9.75 -6.33 6.48
C ARG A 28 -9.08 -6.19 5.12
N SER A 29 -8.29 -7.19 4.71
CA SER A 29 -7.61 -7.21 3.41
C SER A 29 -8.61 -7.19 2.25
N SER A 30 -9.66 -8.01 2.32
CA SER A 30 -10.71 -8.03 1.29
C SER A 30 -11.42 -6.70 1.19
N LYS A 31 -11.79 -6.07 2.32
CA LYS A 31 -12.43 -4.75 2.33
C LYS A 31 -11.53 -3.69 1.68
N ARG A 32 -10.23 -3.69 2.00
CA ARG A 32 -9.24 -2.77 1.39
C ARG A 32 -9.14 -2.97 -0.12
N VAL A 33 -9.08 -4.22 -0.59
CA VAL A 33 -9.04 -4.52 -2.03
C VAL A 33 -10.32 -4.05 -2.72
N THR A 34 -11.49 -4.29 -2.15
CA THR A 34 -12.76 -3.83 -2.74
C THR A 34 -12.88 -2.30 -2.79
N THR A 35 -12.48 -1.58 -1.73
CA THR A 35 -12.54 -0.11 -1.72
C THR A 35 -11.57 0.50 -2.74
N LEU A 36 -10.35 -0.04 -2.86
CA LEU A 36 -9.33 0.53 -3.74
C LEU A 36 -9.49 0.07 -5.20
N MET A 37 -9.85 -1.19 -5.43
CA MET A 37 -9.87 -1.81 -6.77
C MET A 37 -11.27 -2.10 -7.29
N GLY A 38 -12.34 -1.77 -6.53
CA GLY A 38 -13.71 -1.98 -6.96
C GLY A 38 -14.22 -0.98 -8.01
N ASP A 39 -15.44 -1.22 -8.49
CA ASP A 39 -16.04 -0.42 -9.58
C ASP A 39 -16.54 0.95 -9.11
N LYS A 40 -16.90 1.08 -7.83
CA LYS A 40 -17.46 2.32 -7.27
C LYS A 40 -16.33 3.34 -7.08
N VAL A 41 -16.45 4.49 -7.75
CA VAL A 41 -15.45 5.57 -7.71
C VAL A 41 -15.51 6.39 -6.42
N GLN A 42 -16.71 6.56 -5.84
CA GLN A 42 -16.92 7.41 -4.67
C GLN A 42 -16.14 6.92 -3.42
N PRO A 43 -16.21 5.63 -3.02
CA PRO A 43 -15.47 5.14 -1.86
C PRO A 43 -13.95 5.23 -2.02
N ARG A 44 -13.46 5.08 -3.26
CA ARG A 44 -12.02 5.23 -3.56
C ARG A 44 -11.57 6.67 -3.34
N ARG A 45 -12.35 7.66 -3.77
CA ARG A 45 -12.00 9.08 -3.64
C ARG A 45 -11.93 9.52 -2.18
N GLU A 46 -12.96 9.20 -1.41
CA GLU A 46 -13.02 9.51 0.03
C GLU A 46 -11.83 8.87 0.77
N TRP A 47 -11.45 7.64 0.41
CA TRP A 47 -10.29 6.98 0.99
C TRP A 47 -8.98 7.73 0.68
N ILE A 48 -8.78 8.16 -0.57
CA ILE A 48 -7.59 8.91 -0.99
C ILE A 48 -7.51 10.26 -0.28
N GLU A 49 -8.63 11.00 -0.21
CA GLU A 49 -8.67 12.32 0.44
C GLU A 49 -8.36 12.24 1.94
N LYS A 50 -8.73 11.13 2.60
CA LYS A 50 -8.46 10.92 4.03
C LYS A 50 -7.03 10.46 4.32
N HIS A 51 -6.43 9.63 3.46
CA HIS A 51 -5.18 8.91 3.79
C HIS A 51 -3.95 9.37 3.00
N VAL A 52 -4.12 10.05 1.88
CA VAL A 52 -2.98 10.51 1.08
C VAL A 52 -2.56 11.88 1.55
N GLU A 53 -1.38 11.94 2.15
CA GLU A 53 -0.70 13.21 2.39
C GLU A 53 -0.15 13.73 1.07
N PHE A 54 -0.78 14.78 0.52
CA PHE A 54 -0.31 15.46 -0.69
C PHE A 54 0.89 16.36 -0.35
N GLY A 55 1.99 15.76 0.08
CA GLY A 55 3.26 16.44 0.31
C GLY A 55 4.03 16.62 -1.00
N MET A 56 4.65 17.79 -1.20
CA MET A 56 5.67 17.99 -2.24
C MET A 56 7.09 17.66 -1.72
N GLN A 57 7.19 16.89 -0.64
CA GLN A 57 8.46 16.51 -0.01
C GLN A 57 8.82 15.09 -0.44
N GLU A 58 9.87 14.98 -1.25
CA GLU A 58 10.51 13.72 -1.62
C GLU A 58 11.30 13.21 -0.42
N ASP A 59 10.66 12.57 0.56
CA ASP A 59 11.42 11.93 1.63
C ASP A 59 10.92 10.53 1.96
N GLN A 60 11.92 9.65 1.95
CA GLN A 60 12.01 8.30 2.51
C GLN A 60 11.68 7.15 1.57
N SER A 61 12.74 6.40 1.26
CA SER A 61 12.66 5.10 0.63
C SER A 61 11.65 4.24 1.38
N ILE A 62 10.88 3.40 0.69
CA ILE A 62 9.95 2.44 1.31
C ILE A 62 10.68 1.57 2.38
N LEU A 63 12.00 1.45 2.27
CA LEU A 63 12.86 0.74 3.22
C LEU A 63 13.09 1.47 4.55
N ASP A 64 12.81 2.77 4.63
CA ASP A 64 12.97 3.59 5.84
C ASP A 64 11.65 3.70 6.64
N ASN A 65 10.55 3.15 6.10
CA ASN A 65 9.22 3.33 6.68
C ASN A 65 8.97 2.35 7.83
N SER A 66 9.36 2.75 9.04
CA SER A 66 9.08 2.01 10.28
C SER A 66 7.62 2.11 10.76
N GLU A 67 6.77 2.88 10.08
CA GLU A 67 5.34 3.05 10.40
C GLU A 67 4.42 2.02 9.72
N VAL A 68 4.74 0.73 9.80
CA VAL A 68 3.79 -0.32 9.41
C VAL A 68 2.65 -0.48 10.46
N GLN A 69 2.65 0.28 11.55
CA GLN A 69 1.75 0.04 12.70
C GLN A 69 0.72 1.13 13.03
N VAL A 70 0.53 2.19 12.23
CA VAL A 70 -0.41 3.26 12.65
C VAL A 70 -1.51 3.49 11.64
N LEU A 71 -2.51 2.59 11.61
CA LEU A 71 -3.88 2.91 11.18
C LEU A 71 -4.86 2.04 11.98
N GLU A 72 -4.91 2.23 13.30
CA GLU A 72 -5.86 1.55 14.20
C GLU A 72 -7.24 2.19 14.26
N ASN A 73 -7.43 3.42 13.75
CA ASN A 73 -8.68 4.14 13.93
C ASN A 73 -9.37 4.50 12.61
N ASP A 74 -10.08 3.52 12.06
CA ASP A 74 -11.12 3.75 11.07
C ASP A 74 -12.44 3.16 11.58
N GLN A 75 -13.00 3.83 12.60
CA GLN A 75 -14.46 3.84 12.78
C GLN A 75 -15.03 4.58 11.56
N PHE A 76 -15.60 3.83 10.64
CA PHE A 76 -16.45 4.37 9.58
C PHE A 76 -17.84 3.80 9.76
N ASP A 77 -18.65 4.65 10.38
CA ASP A 77 -20.10 4.82 10.34
C ASP A 77 -20.94 3.67 9.77
N GLU A 78 -21.75 3.14 10.69
CA GLU A 78 -22.99 2.44 10.42
C GLU A 78 -23.97 3.34 9.66
N GLU A 79 -23.87 3.50 8.34
CA GLU A 79 -25.02 3.92 7.52
C GLU A 79 -24.99 3.28 6.12
N GLU A 80 -25.71 2.16 5.99
CA GLU A 80 -26.87 2.07 5.09
C GLU A 80 -27.59 0.72 5.33
N ILE A 81 -28.80 0.82 5.90
CA ILE A 81 -29.90 -0.15 5.72
C ILE A 81 -30.51 0.10 4.35
#